data_AF-A0A7S1BBW2-F1
#
_entry.id   AF-A0A7S1BBW2-F1
#
_cell.length_a   1.000
_cell.length_b   1.000
_cell.length_c   1.000
_cell.angle_alpha   90.00
_cell.angle_beta   90.00
_cell.angle_gamma   90.00
#
_symmetry.space_group_name_H-M   'P 1'
#
loop_
_entity.id
_entity.type
_entity.pdbx_description
1 polymer ?
#
loop_
_entity_poly.entity_id
_entity_poly.type
_entity_poly.pdbx_seq_one_letter_code
_entity_poly.pdbx_strand_id
1 'polypeptide(L)'
;KAGSPSVFSYFHCGGYAASHYTCKPMTPTIDRTDQCGPCIEDNLSSGRAPWFKCLLKHGSCGHDDDWCGPCIRNNIAADRPPLEGCGNFDVYAEINYSYRDGVDGPFYLYLPQVDSFHKFHEAYPKATFLLNYRKFESWVDSVNRWFAMRERYVNSDIRGLPAGVGGKDSQLKNFYEGHYDYVRKFVQENPSHALVEIDIESADAGKVMEEAFGIDSICWGKSNSNH
;
A
#
# COMPACT_ATOMS: atom_id res chain seq x y z
N LYS A 1 6.78 2.28 -0.75
CA LYS A 1 7.04 2.92 0.56
C LYS A 1 7.31 4.41 0.37
N ALA A 2 6.28 5.25 0.43
CA ALA A 2 6.38 6.68 0.17
C ALA A 2 5.55 7.56 1.13
N GLY A 3 5.25 7.11 2.35
CA GLY A 3 4.51 7.92 3.34
C GLY A 3 2.99 7.84 3.24
N SER A 4 2.47 6.71 2.76
CA SER A 4 1.05 6.37 2.76
C SER A 4 0.31 6.54 4.10
N PRO A 5 0.92 6.35 5.30
CA PRO A 5 0.23 6.62 6.56
C PRO A 5 -0.16 8.09 6.74
N SER A 6 0.65 9.03 6.24
CA SER A 6 0.34 10.47 6.28
C SER A 6 -0.86 10.80 5.38
N VAL A 7 -0.91 10.20 4.18
CA VAL A 7 -2.05 10.31 3.27
C VAL A 7 -3.33 9.76 3.92
N PHE A 8 -3.27 8.55 4.48
CA PHE A 8 -4.41 7.96 5.18
C PHE A 8 -4.90 8.85 6.32
N SER A 9 -4.00 9.31 7.19
CA SER A 9 -4.34 10.13 8.35
C SER A 9 -4.96 11.46 7.94
N TYR A 10 -4.47 12.07 6.85
CA TYR A 10 -4.98 13.32 6.33
C TYR A 10 -6.44 13.20 5.88
N PHE A 11 -6.76 12.22 5.04
CA PHE A 11 -8.13 12.01 4.57
C PHE A 11 -9.07 11.57 5.69
N HIS A 12 -8.59 10.72 6.59
CA HIS A 12 -9.37 10.31 7.75
C HIS A 12 -9.72 11.49 8.67
N CYS A 13 -8.76 12.39 8.93
CA CYS A 13 -8.98 13.62 9.68
C CYS A 13 -10.00 14.55 9.00
N GLY A 14 -10.00 14.59 7.66
CA GLY A 14 -11.01 15.30 6.86
C GLY A 14 -12.38 14.63 6.78
N GLY A 15 -12.59 13.50 7.46
CA GLY A 15 -13.88 12.79 7.50
C GLY A 15 -14.14 11.84 6.32
N TYR A 16 -13.14 11.57 5.48
CA TYR A 16 -13.27 10.64 4.35
C TYR A 16 -13.05 9.19 4.80
N ALA A 17 -13.73 8.26 4.15
CA ALA A 17 -13.43 6.84 4.28
C ALA A 17 -12.12 6.55 3.54
N ALA A 18 -11.01 6.48 4.27
CA ALA A 18 -9.70 6.15 3.71
C ALA A 18 -9.28 4.72 4.09
N SER A 19 -8.63 4.03 3.17
CA SER A 19 -8.00 2.73 3.39
C SER A 19 -6.48 2.90 3.57
N HIS A 20 -5.86 2.05 4.38
CA HIS A 20 -4.39 1.98 4.52
C HIS A 20 -3.98 0.53 4.51
N TYR A 21 -3.60 0.01 3.33
CA TYR A 21 -3.32 -1.39 2.98
C TYR A 21 -4.42 -2.43 3.27
N THR A 22 -5.32 -2.21 4.23
CA THR A 22 -6.52 -3.01 4.47
C THR A 22 -7.72 -2.42 3.71
N CYS A 23 -8.48 -3.30 3.05
CA CYS A 23 -9.63 -2.99 2.23
C CYS A 23 -10.95 -3.58 2.76
N LYS A 24 -10.95 -4.17 3.96
CA LYS A 24 -12.19 -4.39 4.71
C LYS A 24 -12.18 -3.56 5.99
N PRO A 25 -13.30 -2.92 6.36
CA PRO A 25 -13.41 -2.31 7.67
C PRO A 25 -13.17 -3.40 8.71
N MET A 26 -12.27 -3.15 9.67
CA MET A 26 -12.19 -4.01 10.85
C MET A 26 -13.57 -4.00 11.50
N THR A 27 -14.32 -5.09 11.37
CA THR A 27 -15.59 -5.22 12.05
C THR A 27 -15.34 -5.02 13.55
N PRO A 28 -16.12 -4.19 14.27
CA PRO A 28 -15.93 -3.97 15.70
C PRO A 28 -16.14 -5.23 16.56
N THR A 29 -16.47 -6.36 15.94
CA THR A 29 -16.70 -7.67 16.56
C THR A 29 -15.53 -8.64 16.36
N ILE A 30 -14.31 -8.17 16.14
CA ILE A 30 -13.13 -9.04 16.33
C ILE A 30 -13.11 -9.35 17.84
N ASP A 31 -13.64 -10.52 18.18
CA ASP A 31 -13.53 -11.11 19.51
C ASP A 31 -12.04 -11.06 19.91
N ARG A 32 -11.73 -10.76 21.16
CA ARG A 32 -10.32 -10.69 21.62
C ARG A 32 -9.56 -11.98 21.35
N THR A 33 -10.25 -13.09 21.10
CA THR A 33 -9.69 -14.37 20.67
C THR A 33 -9.11 -14.39 19.26
N ASP A 34 -9.45 -13.43 18.39
CA ASP A 34 -8.97 -13.32 17.01
C ASP A 34 -7.66 -12.51 16.90
N GLN A 35 -7.12 -12.04 18.03
CA GLN A 35 -5.79 -11.44 18.11
C GLN A 35 -4.76 -12.50 18.50
N CYS A 36 -3.62 -12.53 17.79
CA CYS A 36 -2.57 -13.53 18.03
C CYS A 36 -2.07 -13.57 19.48
N GLY A 37 -1.92 -12.41 20.13
CA GLY A 37 -1.43 -12.33 21.51
C GLY A 37 -2.34 -13.06 22.52
N PRO A 38 -3.60 -12.62 22.69
CA PRO A 38 -4.54 -13.25 23.61
C PRO A 38 -4.82 -14.74 23.33
N CYS A 39 -4.85 -15.16 22.05
CA CYS A 39 -5.03 -16.58 21.70
C CYS A 39 -3.84 -17.45 22.13
N ILE A 40 -2.61 -16.95 21.95
CA ILE A 40 -1.40 -17.65 22.39
C ILE A 40 -1.37 -17.75 23.91
N GLU A 41 -1.73 -16.66 24.61
CA GLU A 41 -1.81 -16.64 26.07
C GLU A 41 -2.86 -17.64 26.63
N ASP A 42 -4.04 -17.75 25.99
CA ASP A 42 -5.05 -18.75 26.35
C ASP A 42 -4.56 -20.19 26.13
N ASN A 43 -3.84 -20.45 25.04
CA ASN A 43 -3.29 -21.78 24.77
C ASN A 43 -2.21 -22.16 25.79
N LEU A 44 -1.30 -21.24 26.09
CA LEU A 44 -0.24 -21.45 27.08
C LEU A 44 -0.81 -21.66 28.48
N SER A 45 -1.76 -20.82 28.91
CA SER A 45 -2.42 -20.95 30.22
C SER A 45 -3.26 -22.23 30.34
N SER A 46 -3.72 -22.78 29.22
CA SER A 46 -4.44 -24.06 29.15
C SER A 46 -3.54 -25.29 28.99
N GLY A 47 -2.20 -25.15 29.05
CA GLY A 47 -1.26 -26.26 28.88
C GLY A 47 -1.24 -26.86 27.46
N ARG A 48 -1.72 -26.11 26.46
CA ARG A 48 -1.74 -26.51 25.05
C ARG A 48 -0.53 -25.94 24.31
N ALA A 49 -0.23 -26.51 23.14
CA ALA A 49 0.73 -25.89 22.23
C ALA A 49 0.24 -24.47 21.85
N PRO A 50 1.14 -23.47 21.69
CA PRO A 50 0.78 -22.06 21.48
C PRO A 50 -0.26 -21.81 20.36
N TRP A 51 -0.29 -22.69 19.36
CA TRP A 51 -1.08 -22.56 18.14
C TRP A 51 -2.32 -23.47 18.11
N PHE A 52 -2.57 -24.27 19.15
CA PHE A 52 -3.54 -25.38 19.11
C PHE A 52 -4.98 -24.95 18.84
N LYS A 53 -5.43 -23.82 19.41
CA LYS A 53 -6.76 -23.23 19.15
C LYS A 53 -6.74 -21.97 18.31
N CYS A 54 -5.56 -21.45 18.00
CA CYS A 54 -5.47 -20.34 17.07
C CYS A 54 -5.76 -20.94 15.70
N LEU A 55 -7.03 -20.90 15.29
CA LEU A 55 -7.43 -21.32 13.96
C LEU A 55 -6.61 -20.49 12.98
N LEU A 56 -5.61 -21.13 12.39
CA LEU A 56 -4.81 -20.60 11.30
C LEU A 56 -5.70 -20.45 10.07
N LYS A 57 -6.58 -19.44 10.07
CA LYS A 57 -6.95 -18.79 8.83
C LYS A 57 -5.97 -17.65 8.60
N HIS A 58 -4.75 -18.07 8.25
CA HIS A 58 -3.65 -17.33 7.63
C HIS A 58 -3.02 -16.19 8.46
N GLY A 59 -1.69 -16.25 8.55
CA GLY A 59 -0.89 -15.46 9.48
C GLY A 59 -1.06 -13.94 9.30
N SER A 60 -1.31 -13.27 10.42
CA SER A 60 -1.53 -11.83 10.60
C SER A 60 -2.98 -11.38 10.46
N CYS A 61 -3.78 -11.57 11.53
CA CYS A 61 -4.95 -10.75 11.89
C CYS A 61 -5.71 -10.10 10.71
N GLY A 62 -6.17 -10.92 9.77
CA GLY A 62 -6.92 -10.55 8.58
C GLY A 62 -6.84 -11.67 7.54
N HIS A 63 -7.95 -12.00 6.88
CA HIS A 63 -7.93 -12.84 5.67
C HIS A 63 -7.11 -12.14 4.57
N ASP A 64 -6.50 -12.87 3.64
CA ASP A 64 -5.82 -12.23 2.49
C ASP A 64 -6.78 -11.27 1.75
N ASP A 65 -8.08 -11.57 1.74
CA ASP A 65 -9.14 -10.72 1.20
C ASP A 65 -9.37 -9.41 1.97
N ASP A 66 -8.78 -9.26 3.17
CA ASP A 66 -8.86 -8.04 3.98
C ASP A 66 -7.82 -7.01 3.55
N TRP A 67 -6.83 -7.42 2.75
CA TRP A 67 -5.79 -6.54 2.21
C TRP A 67 -6.21 -6.05 0.82
N CYS A 68 -5.90 -4.80 0.52
CA CYS A 68 -6.21 -4.21 -0.78
C CYS A 68 -5.52 -4.93 -1.93
N GLY A 69 -4.23 -5.24 -1.79
CA GLY A 69 -3.46 -5.84 -2.87
C GLY A 69 -3.97 -7.20 -3.33
N PRO A 70 -4.22 -8.20 -2.46
CA PRO A 70 -4.82 -9.47 -2.87
C PRO A 70 -6.21 -9.31 -3.47
N CYS A 71 -7.07 -8.47 -2.89
CA CYS A 71 -8.39 -8.21 -3.44
C CYS A 71 -8.31 -7.66 -4.87
N ILE A 72 -7.47 -6.64 -5.09
CA ILE A 72 -7.22 -6.04 -6.41
C ILE A 72 -6.64 -7.07 -7.38
N ARG A 73 -5.65 -7.85 -6.94
CA ARG A 73 -5.02 -8.91 -7.76
C ARG A 73 -6.07 -9.92 -8.24
N ASN A 74 -6.95 -10.36 -7.34
CA ASN A 74 -7.98 -11.35 -7.64
C ASN A 74 -9.05 -10.77 -8.58
N ASN A 75 -9.41 -9.49 -8.43
CA ASN A 75 -10.32 -8.81 -9.36
C ASN A 75 -9.73 -8.72 -10.76
N ILE A 76 -8.49 -8.25 -10.88
CA ILE A 76 -7.81 -8.13 -12.18
C ILE A 76 -7.64 -9.51 -12.84
N ALA A 77 -7.28 -10.55 -12.09
CA ALA A 77 -7.16 -11.92 -12.60
C ALA A 77 -8.51 -12.48 -13.09
N ALA A 78 -9.62 -11.99 -12.55
CA ALA A 78 -10.98 -12.34 -12.96
C ALA A 78 -11.58 -11.36 -14.00
N ASP A 79 -10.78 -10.45 -14.55
CA ASP A 79 -11.19 -9.37 -15.46
C ASP A 79 -12.35 -8.51 -14.92
N ARG A 80 -12.28 -8.19 -13.62
CA ARG A 80 -13.21 -7.31 -12.90
C ARG A 80 -12.55 -5.96 -12.56
N PRO A 81 -13.35 -4.90 -12.33
CA PRO A 81 -12.86 -3.63 -11.81
C PRO A 81 -11.94 -3.81 -10.58
N PRO A 82 -10.75 -3.17 -10.54
CA PRO A 82 -9.75 -3.43 -9.50
C PRO A 82 -10.26 -3.33 -8.06
N LEU A 83 -11.13 -2.37 -7.75
CA LEU A 83 -11.62 -2.13 -6.38
C LEU A 83 -12.98 -2.77 -6.09
N GLU A 84 -13.54 -3.57 -7.02
CA GLU A 84 -14.83 -4.23 -6.82
C GLU A 84 -14.80 -5.14 -5.58
N GLY A 85 -15.64 -4.83 -4.59
CA GLY A 85 -15.69 -5.62 -3.35
C GLY A 85 -14.48 -5.46 -2.43
N CYS A 86 -13.52 -4.58 -2.75
CA CYS A 86 -12.36 -4.25 -1.91
C CYS A 86 -12.70 -3.14 -0.90
N GLY A 87 -13.88 -3.20 -0.28
CA GLY A 87 -14.41 -2.15 0.57
C GLY A 87 -15.00 -0.98 -0.21
N ASN A 88 -15.53 0.00 0.52
CA ASN A 88 -16.16 1.20 -0.04
C ASN A 88 -15.49 2.43 0.56
N PHE A 89 -14.33 2.79 0.02
CA PHE A 89 -13.53 3.91 0.47
C PHE A 89 -13.54 5.03 -0.57
N ASP A 90 -13.44 6.26 -0.11
CA ASP A 90 -13.21 7.42 -0.95
C ASP A 90 -11.74 7.48 -1.41
N VAL A 91 -10.83 6.98 -0.56
CA VAL A 91 -9.38 7.01 -0.81
C VAL A 91 -8.74 5.66 -0.50
N TYR A 92 -7.99 5.13 -1.48
CA TYR A 92 -7.24 3.88 -1.34
C TYR A 92 -5.74 4.17 -1.22
N ALA A 93 -5.20 4.18 0.00
CA ALA A 93 -3.78 4.40 0.24
C ALA A 93 -3.05 3.08 0.55
N GLU A 94 -1.82 2.95 0.05
CA GLU A 94 -0.96 1.76 0.22
C GLU A 94 -1.58 0.45 -0.30
N ILE A 95 -2.01 0.43 -1.57
CA ILE A 95 -2.60 -0.77 -2.18
C ILE A 95 -1.58 -1.87 -2.58
N ASN A 96 -0.30 -1.70 -2.24
CA ASN A 96 0.71 -2.72 -2.45
C ASN A 96 0.55 -3.91 -1.50
N TYR A 97 1.03 -5.08 -1.92
CA TYR A 97 1.02 -6.27 -1.09
C TYR A 97 2.35 -7.01 -1.16
N SER A 98 2.83 -7.47 0.00
CA SER A 98 3.99 -8.37 0.09
C SER A 98 3.50 -9.78 0.36
N TYR A 99 3.98 -10.76 -0.40
CA TYR A 99 3.58 -12.17 -0.23
C TYR A 99 4.77 -13.11 -0.30
N ARG A 100 4.58 -14.36 0.08
CA ARG A 100 5.59 -15.43 -0.06
C ARG A 100 5.03 -16.57 -0.91
N ASP A 101 5.94 -17.28 -1.57
CA ASP A 101 5.63 -18.58 -2.16
C ASP A 101 5.97 -19.70 -1.16
N GLY A 102 4.96 -20.19 -0.44
CA GLY A 102 5.16 -21.16 0.64
C GLY A 102 5.78 -20.56 1.92
N VAL A 103 5.93 -21.42 2.94
CA VAL A 103 6.40 -21.00 4.29
C VAL A 103 7.85 -20.52 4.27
N ASP A 104 8.69 -21.20 3.49
CA ASP A 104 10.13 -20.97 3.44
C ASP A 104 10.59 -20.22 2.18
N GLY A 105 9.66 -19.83 1.30
CA GLY A 105 10.00 -19.14 0.06
C GLY A 105 10.30 -17.65 0.23
N PRO A 106 10.89 -17.03 -0.79
CA PRO A 106 11.23 -15.61 -0.77
C PRO A 106 9.97 -14.74 -0.70
N PHE A 107 10.15 -13.51 -0.23
CA PHE A 107 9.11 -12.49 -0.31
C PHE A 107 9.12 -11.82 -1.69
N TYR A 108 7.93 -11.54 -2.18
CA TYR A 108 7.60 -10.82 -3.41
C TYR A 108 6.77 -9.56 -3.10
N LEU A 109 6.69 -8.67 -4.07
CA LEU A 109 5.86 -7.47 -4.11
C LEU A 109 4.86 -7.58 -5.25
N TYR A 110 3.65 -7.16 -4.96
CA TYR A 110 2.64 -6.82 -5.95
C TYR A 110 2.33 -5.34 -5.83
N LEU A 111 2.53 -4.58 -6.92
CA LEU A 111 2.34 -3.14 -7.00
C LEU A 111 1.27 -2.81 -8.06
N PRO A 112 -0.04 -2.99 -7.76
CA PRO A 112 -1.10 -2.72 -8.73
C PRO A 112 -1.08 -1.27 -9.26
N GLN A 113 -0.63 -0.32 -8.44
CA GLN A 113 -0.44 1.09 -8.83
C GLN A 113 0.69 1.30 -9.86
N VAL A 114 1.54 0.31 -10.09
CA VAL A 114 2.61 0.33 -11.10
C VAL A 114 2.22 -0.55 -12.28
N ASP A 115 1.90 -1.82 -12.01
CA ASP A 115 1.74 -2.85 -13.05
C ASP A 115 0.38 -2.77 -13.75
N SER A 116 -0.64 -2.33 -13.04
CA SER A 116 -2.04 -2.40 -13.47
C SER A 116 -2.70 -1.03 -13.57
N PHE A 117 -1.92 0.04 -13.72
CA PHE A 117 -2.42 1.42 -13.74
C PHE A 117 -3.53 1.65 -14.78
N HIS A 118 -3.43 1.03 -15.96
CA HIS A 118 -4.44 1.08 -17.02
C HIS A 118 -5.80 0.50 -16.60
N LYS A 119 -5.82 -0.56 -15.77
CA LYS A 119 -7.06 -1.16 -15.26
C LYS A 119 -7.81 -0.21 -14.32
N PHE A 120 -7.10 0.67 -13.60
CA PHE A 120 -7.74 1.72 -12.80
C PHE A 120 -8.37 2.79 -13.68
N HIS A 121 -7.72 3.18 -14.78
CA HIS A 121 -8.32 4.10 -15.75
C HIS A 121 -9.59 3.52 -16.38
N GLU A 122 -9.55 2.27 -16.84
CA GLU A 122 -10.70 1.59 -17.46
C GLU A 122 -11.92 1.57 -16.52
N ALA A 123 -11.70 1.21 -15.25
CA ALA A 123 -12.78 1.09 -14.27
C ALA A 123 -13.22 2.42 -13.64
N TYR A 124 -12.29 3.36 -13.47
CA TYR A 124 -12.49 4.62 -12.74
C TYR A 124 -11.96 5.83 -13.54
N PRO A 125 -12.52 6.13 -14.72
CA PRO A 125 -11.94 7.08 -15.68
C PRO A 125 -11.89 8.54 -15.19
N LYS A 126 -12.52 8.84 -14.05
CA LYS A 126 -12.56 10.18 -13.42
C LYS A 126 -11.87 10.21 -12.05
N ALA A 127 -11.13 9.16 -11.68
CA ALA A 127 -10.42 9.12 -10.41
C ALA A 127 -9.34 10.21 -10.37
N THR A 128 -9.12 10.76 -9.18
CA THR A 128 -7.94 11.58 -8.88
C THR A 128 -6.81 10.68 -8.44
N PHE A 129 -5.65 10.80 -9.08
CA PHE A 129 -4.44 10.11 -8.65
C PHE A 129 -3.63 11.01 -7.71
N LEU A 130 -3.28 10.48 -6.55
CA LEU A 130 -2.35 11.11 -5.61
C LEU A 130 -0.98 10.45 -5.76
N LEU A 131 -0.01 11.20 -6.27
CA LEU A 131 1.35 10.75 -6.51
C LEU A 131 2.28 11.37 -5.46
N ASN A 132 2.44 10.66 -4.36
CA ASN A 132 3.37 11.03 -3.31
C ASN A 132 4.81 10.64 -3.67
N TYR A 133 5.75 11.54 -3.42
CA TYR A 133 7.18 11.34 -3.64
C TYR A 133 8.01 11.94 -2.51
N ARG A 134 9.29 11.58 -2.52
CA ARG A 134 10.35 12.22 -1.74
C ARG A 134 11.65 12.18 -2.53
N LYS A 135 12.75 12.69 -1.98
CA LYS A 135 14.06 12.56 -2.64
C LYS A 135 14.43 11.08 -2.79
N PHE A 136 15.03 10.73 -3.92
CA PHE A 136 15.42 9.35 -4.22
C PHE A 136 16.32 8.78 -3.12
N GLU A 137 17.25 9.57 -2.62
CA GLU A 137 18.18 9.20 -1.56
C GLU A 137 17.42 8.81 -0.28
N SER A 138 16.47 9.63 0.16
CA SER A 138 15.59 9.32 1.30
C SER A 138 14.75 8.06 1.06
N TRP A 139 14.28 7.88 -0.19
CA TRP A 139 13.47 6.72 -0.55
C TRP A 139 14.26 5.42 -0.54
N VAL A 140 15.41 5.37 -1.22
CA VAL A 140 16.22 4.16 -1.34
C VAL A 140 16.78 3.74 0.01
N ASP A 141 17.18 4.72 0.83
CA ASP A 141 17.65 4.53 2.19
C ASP A 141 16.56 3.88 3.08
N SER A 142 15.32 4.31 2.94
CA SER A 142 14.17 3.71 3.62
C SER A 142 13.82 2.31 3.10
N VAL A 143 13.99 2.05 1.79
CA VAL A 143 13.87 0.70 1.21
C VAL A 143 14.95 -0.22 1.78
N ASN A 144 16.16 0.27 1.96
CA ASN A 144 17.29 -0.53 2.47
C ASN A 144 17.15 -0.86 3.96
N ARG A 145 16.62 0.07 4.77
CA ARG A 145 16.42 -0.15 6.20
C ARG A 145 15.17 -0.97 6.56
N TRP A 146 14.19 -1.04 5.67
CA TRP A 146 12.88 -1.60 6.01
C TRP A 146 12.83 -3.11 5.77
N PHE A 147 13.26 -3.89 6.76
CA PHE A 147 13.33 -5.34 6.65
C PHE A 147 14.05 -5.74 5.33
N ALA A 148 13.62 -6.83 4.70
CA ALA A 148 14.10 -7.31 3.42
C ALA A 148 13.52 -6.55 2.19
N MET A 149 13.05 -5.30 2.31
CA MET A 149 12.27 -4.64 1.24
C MET A 149 13.03 -4.54 -0.10
N ARG A 150 14.34 -4.25 -0.10
CA ARG A 150 15.16 -4.29 -1.33
C ARG A 150 15.12 -5.67 -1.98
N GLU A 151 15.27 -6.73 -1.19
CA GLU A 151 15.20 -8.11 -1.71
C GLU A 151 13.83 -8.39 -2.32
N ARG A 152 12.74 -7.88 -1.73
CA ARG A 152 11.39 -8.04 -2.33
C ARG A 152 11.28 -7.34 -3.68
N TYR A 153 11.86 -6.14 -3.85
CA TYR A 153 11.94 -5.50 -5.17
C TYR A 153 12.73 -6.35 -6.16
N VAL A 154 13.90 -6.86 -5.75
CA VAL A 154 14.74 -7.70 -6.60
C VAL A 154 14.05 -9.01 -6.99
N ASN A 155 13.28 -9.62 -6.09
CA ASN A 155 12.64 -10.91 -6.35
C ASN A 155 11.41 -10.80 -7.27
N SER A 156 10.84 -9.61 -7.42
CA SER A 156 9.55 -9.42 -8.08
C SER A 156 9.71 -8.97 -9.51
N ASP A 157 8.84 -9.44 -10.39
CA ASP A 157 8.74 -8.92 -11.76
C ASP A 157 7.76 -7.74 -11.77
N ILE A 158 8.30 -6.53 -11.79
CA ILE A 158 7.54 -5.27 -11.73
C ILE A 158 7.77 -4.52 -13.04
N ARG A 159 6.74 -3.87 -13.59
CA ARG A 159 6.87 -3.03 -14.78
C ARG A 159 7.95 -1.97 -14.57
N GLY A 160 9.01 -2.03 -15.39
CA GLY A 160 10.17 -1.13 -15.30
C GLY A 160 11.25 -1.58 -14.31
N LEU A 161 11.06 -2.71 -13.62
CA LEU A 161 12.05 -3.36 -12.75
C LEU A 161 11.86 -4.90 -12.80
N PRO A 162 12.41 -5.57 -13.82
CA PRO A 162 12.29 -7.03 -13.96
C PRO A 162 12.93 -7.78 -12.79
N ALA A 163 12.47 -9.01 -12.54
CA ALA A 163 13.06 -9.87 -11.51
C ALA A 163 14.58 -10.03 -11.69
N GLY A 164 15.32 -9.95 -10.58
CA GLY A 164 16.78 -9.92 -10.53
C GLY A 164 17.41 -8.52 -10.68
N VAL A 165 16.61 -7.50 -11.03
CA VAL A 165 17.05 -6.10 -11.15
C VAL A 165 16.65 -5.31 -9.89
N GLY A 166 17.45 -4.31 -9.50
CA GLY A 166 17.18 -3.47 -8.32
C GLY A 166 18.15 -3.72 -7.15
N GLY A 167 19.15 -4.58 -7.34
CA GLY A 167 20.21 -4.79 -6.34
C GLY A 167 21.13 -3.57 -6.19
N LYS A 168 21.22 -2.72 -7.22
CA LYS A 168 22.00 -1.48 -7.22
C LYS A 168 21.08 -0.25 -7.13
N ASP A 169 21.53 0.77 -6.41
CA ASP A 169 20.79 2.04 -6.26
C ASP A 169 20.47 2.68 -7.62
N SER A 170 21.39 2.63 -8.59
CA SER A 170 21.14 3.15 -9.94
C SER A 170 20.00 2.43 -10.67
N GLN A 171 19.82 1.13 -10.45
CA GLN A 171 18.71 0.37 -11.04
C GLN A 171 17.38 0.76 -10.40
N LEU A 172 17.35 0.89 -9.07
CA LEU A 172 16.16 1.37 -8.37
C LEU A 172 15.85 2.84 -8.68
N LYS A 173 16.88 3.67 -8.96
CA LYS A 173 16.71 5.06 -9.39
C LYS A 173 15.99 5.15 -10.73
N ASN A 174 16.44 4.38 -11.72
CA ASN A 174 15.80 4.34 -13.03
C ASN A 174 14.33 3.90 -12.93
N PHE A 175 14.04 2.89 -12.10
CA PHE A 175 12.68 2.47 -11.83
C PHE A 175 11.85 3.57 -11.13
N TYR A 176 12.43 4.20 -10.10
CA TYR A 176 11.80 5.26 -9.34
C TYR A 176 11.41 6.43 -10.25
N GLU A 177 12.37 7.04 -10.92
CA GLU A 177 12.16 8.19 -11.82
C GLU A 177 11.24 7.82 -12.99
N GLY A 178 11.46 6.65 -13.60
CA GLY A 178 10.64 6.16 -14.71
C GLY A 178 9.17 5.95 -14.33
N HIS A 179 8.87 5.56 -13.09
CA HIS A 179 7.49 5.44 -12.62
C HIS A 179 6.80 6.81 -12.51
N TYR A 180 7.47 7.83 -11.96
CA TYR A 180 6.91 9.18 -11.88
C TYR A 180 6.64 9.77 -13.27
N ASP A 181 7.60 9.62 -14.20
CA ASP A 181 7.43 10.09 -15.57
C ASP A 181 6.30 9.36 -16.28
N TYR A 182 6.16 8.05 -16.05
CA TYR A 182 5.05 7.27 -16.59
C TYR A 182 3.70 7.76 -16.08
N VAL A 183 3.53 7.98 -14.77
CA VAL A 183 2.24 8.45 -14.20
C VAL A 183 1.87 9.84 -14.74
N ARG A 184 2.82 10.77 -14.77
CA ARG A 184 2.62 12.12 -15.33
C ARG A 184 2.17 12.06 -16.78
N LYS A 185 2.88 11.30 -17.61
CA LYS A 185 2.55 11.11 -19.01
C LYS A 185 1.17 10.46 -19.17
N PHE A 186 0.87 9.44 -18.36
CA PHE A 186 -0.41 8.75 -18.42
C PHE A 186 -1.59 9.69 -18.14
N VAL A 187 -1.51 10.54 -17.11
CA VAL A 187 -2.57 11.52 -16.82
C VAL A 187 -2.67 12.60 -17.89
N GLN A 188 -1.53 13.05 -18.45
CA GLN A 188 -1.53 13.97 -19.58
C GLN A 188 -2.27 13.39 -20.81
N GLU A 189 -2.09 12.10 -21.07
CA GLU A 189 -2.77 11.39 -22.16
C GLU A 189 -4.23 11.05 -21.85
N ASN A 190 -4.63 11.11 -20.57
CA ASN A 190 -5.98 10.80 -20.09
C ASN A 190 -6.54 11.93 -19.20
N PRO A 191 -6.89 13.10 -19.78
CA PRO A 191 -7.21 14.33 -19.06
C PRO A 191 -8.53 14.29 -18.26
N SER A 192 -9.26 13.18 -18.31
CA SER A 192 -10.39 12.93 -17.41
C SER A 192 -9.95 12.68 -15.96
N HIS A 193 -8.67 12.37 -15.75
CA HIS A 193 -8.06 12.26 -14.43
C HIS A 193 -7.48 13.60 -13.95
N ALA A 194 -7.52 13.80 -12.64
CA ALA A 194 -6.68 14.78 -11.97
C ALA A 194 -5.44 14.08 -11.40
N LEU A 195 -4.31 14.79 -11.34
CA LEU A 195 -3.08 14.36 -10.68
C LEU A 195 -2.72 15.39 -9.60
N VAL A 196 -2.57 14.92 -8.37
CA VAL A 196 -2.02 15.71 -7.27
C VAL A 196 -0.67 15.10 -6.91
N GLU A 197 0.40 15.86 -7.12
CA GLU A 197 1.75 15.45 -6.74
C GLU A 197 2.16 16.09 -5.42
N ILE A 198 2.79 15.32 -4.52
CA ILE A 198 3.20 15.82 -3.21
C ILE A 198 4.57 15.31 -2.80
N ASP A 199 5.49 16.23 -2.48
CA ASP A 199 6.69 15.93 -1.73
C ASP A 199 6.33 15.78 -0.25
N ILE A 200 6.30 14.53 0.23
CA ILE A 200 5.91 14.23 1.61
C ILE A 200 6.94 14.71 2.65
N GLU A 201 8.16 15.07 2.22
CA GLU A 201 9.20 15.60 3.10
C GLU A 201 9.20 17.14 3.12
N SER A 202 8.43 17.79 2.24
CA SER A 202 8.28 19.25 2.19
C SER A 202 7.54 19.79 3.41
N ALA A 203 7.95 20.98 3.87
CA ALA A 203 7.23 21.73 4.91
C ALA A 203 5.86 22.23 4.43
N ASP A 204 5.68 22.36 3.11
CA ASP A 204 4.42 22.83 2.49
C ASP A 204 3.49 21.68 2.07
N ALA A 205 3.85 20.43 2.35
CA ALA A 205 3.08 19.24 1.99
C ALA A 205 1.60 19.35 2.42
N GLY A 206 1.33 19.79 3.65
CA GLY A 206 -0.03 19.99 4.15
C GLY A 206 -0.82 21.05 3.38
N LYS A 207 -0.17 22.15 2.95
CA LYS A 207 -0.81 23.21 2.15
C LYS A 207 -1.18 22.72 0.76
N VAL A 208 -0.28 21.97 0.11
CA VAL A 208 -0.55 21.36 -1.21
C VAL A 208 -1.78 20.46 -1.14
N MET A 209 -1.90 19.65 -0.07
CA MET A 209 -3.09 18.83 0.12
C MET A 209 -4.34 19.66 0.39
N GLU A 210 -4.25 20.69 1.22
CA GLU A 210 -5.39 21.58 1.54
C GLU A 210 -5.91 22.28 0.29
N GLU A 211 -5.03 22.80 -0.54
CA GLU A 211 -5.39 23.42 -1.83
C GLU A 211 -6.05 22.42 -2.79
N ALA A 212 -5.60 21.16 -2.79
CA ALA A 212 -6.11 20.13 -3.69
C ALA A 212 -7.44 19.50 -3.24
N PHE A 213 -7.64 19.32 -1.94
CA PHE A 213 -8.75 18.52 -1.38
C PHE A 213 -9.66 19.29 -0.41
N GLY A 214 -9.29 20.51 -0.01
CA GLY A 214 -10.09 21.35 0.90
C GLY A 214 -10.12 20.85 2.35
N ILE A 215 -9.23 19.93 2.74
CA ILE A 215 -9.07 19.49 4.13
C ILE A 215 -7.94 20.31 4.76
N ASP A 216 -8.22 20.88 5.94
CA ASP A 216 -7.29 21.77 6.66
C ASP A 216 -5.89 21.14 6.78
N SER A 217 -4.85 21.92 6.48
CA SER A 217 -3.46 21.47 6.52
C SER A 217 -3.01 20.98 7.90
N ILE A 218 -3.73 21.29 8.98
CA ILE A 218 -3.51 20.71 10.32
C ILE A 218 -3.70 19.19 10.35
N CYS A 219 -4.49 18.63 9.43
CA CYS A 219 -4.68 17.18 9.28
C CYS A 219 -3.43 16.49 8.71
N TRP A 220 -2.46 17.24 8.17
CA TRP A 220 -1.24 16.68 7.62
C TRP A 220 -0.19 16.43 8.70
N GLY A 221 0.00 15.16 9.08
CA GLY A 221 1.00 14.73 10.06
C GLY A 221 2.14 13.93 9.44
N LYS A 222 3.35 14.03 10.02
CA LYS A 222 4.45 13.10 9.70
C LYS A 222 4.22 11.77 10.41
N SER A 223 3.95 10.71 9.65
CA SER A 223 3.87 9.34 10.16
C SER A 223 4.88 8.47 9.41
N ASN A 224 5.49 7.50 10.10
CA ASN A 224 6.50 6.56 9.55
C ASN A 224 7.92 7.15 9.36
N SER A 225 8.41 7.92 10.34
CA SER A 225 9.83 8.23 10.49
C SER A 225 10.57 6.94 10.87
N ASN A 226 11.40 6.38 9.99
CA ASN A 226 12.37 5.37 10.41
C ASN A 226 13.34 6.08 11.39
N HIS A 227 13.34 5.69 12.66
CA HIS A 227 14.38 6.09 13.62
C HIS A 227 15.75 5.55 13.22
#